data_AF-A0A3B9HV93-F1
#
_entry.id   AF-A0A3B9HV93-F1
#
_cell.length_a   1.000
_cell.length_b   1.000
_cell.length_c   1.000
_cell.angle_alpha   90.00
_cell.angle_beta   90.00
_cell.angle_gamma   90.00
#
_symmetry.space_group_name_H-M   'P 1'
#
loop_
_entity.id
_entity.type
_entity.pdbx_description
1 polymer ?
#
loop_
_entity_poly.entity_id
_entity_poly.type
_entity_poly.pdbx_seq_one_letter_code
_entity_poly.pdbx_strand_id
1 'polypeptide(L)'
;MIQENVLPDRLITLNEVAQLLRVSRHTVQAWISPSSPNHRPEFAIMARHAGRKTVFIADEVTAWLNQRRGAVYSDNPAARTTYWRERFIGGRGLLRGVLKAPERESSPLRSGFAGGLLALDAAPILTWLADGEGSAALLVMVNRAEGLVLSVPLALWLLRRAVRSPGHYSALRDFVLAQNIFELAPLNEEALTRAEDLPAAIGEISLQSYCCCLEAGAATFVTADRVLLKTPGLPVSSF
;
A
#
# COMPACT_ATOMS: atom_id res chain seq x y z
N MET A 1 -18.45 -14.51 24.80
CA MET A 1 -18.92 -13.84 23.58
C MET A 1 -19.01 -12.35 23.88
N ILE A 2 -17.96 -11.61 23.58
CA ILE A 2 -18.00 -10.14 23.64
C ILE A 2 -18.43 -9.71 22.25
N GLN A 3 -19.64 -9.16 22.14
CA GLN A 3 -20.05 -8.45 20.94
C GLN A 3 -19.15 -7.23 20.82
N GLU A 4 -18.28 -7.21 19.81
CA GLU A 4 -17.64 -5.97 19.38
C GLU A 4 -18.75 -5.00 18.96
N ASN A 5 -18.96 -3.97 19.77
CA ASN A 5 -19.76 -2.82 19.40
C ASN A 5 -19.02 -2.09 18.28
N VAL A 6 -19.30 -2.46 17.02
CA VAL A 6 -18.93 -1.65 15.86
C VAL A 6 -19.78 -0.38 15.96
N LEU A 7 -19.19 0.68 16.51
CA LEU A 7 -19.78 2.02 16.48
C LEU A 7 -20.05 2.37 15.01
N PRO A 8 -21.25 2.86 14.65
CA PRO A 8 -21.52 3.27 13.28
C PRO A 8 -20.54 4.38 12.88
N ASP A 9 -19.99 4.27 11.67
CA ASP A 9 -19.09 5.24 11.05
C ASP A 9 -19.59 6.67 11.29
N ARG A 10 -18.88 7.43 12.13
CA ARG A 10 -19.31 8.78 12.50
C ARG A 10 -19.26 9.67 11.25
N LEU A 11 -20.43 10.04 10.75
CA LEU A 11 -20.55 10.98 9.64
C LEU A 11 -20.22 12.40 10.10
N ILE A 12 -19.38 13.09 9.34
CA ILE A 12 -18.98 14.48 9.54
C ILE A 12 -19.28 15.31 8.29
N THR A 13 -19.63 16.56 8.52
CA THR A 13 -19.97 17.53 7.48
C THR A 13 -18.74 18.12 6.82
N LEU A 14 -18.93 18.74 5.65
CA LEU A 14 -17.88 19.47 4.95
C LEU A 14 -17.22 20.59 5.80
N ASN A 15 -17.96 21.18 6.75
CA ASN A 15 -17.42 22.15 7.71
C ASN A 15 -16.49 21.49 8.73
N GLU A 16 -16.88 20.34 9.28
CA GLU A 16 -16.05 19.59 10.22
C GLU A 16 -14.78 19.06 9.55
N VAL A 17 -14.87 18.61 8.30
CA VAL A 17 -13.69 18.24 7.49
C VAL A 17 -12.77 19.45 7.31
N ALA A 18 -13.31 20.61 6.94
CA ALA A 18 -12.53 21.83 6.78
C ALA A 18 -11.79 22.22 8.08
N GLN A 19 -12.46 22.08 9.23
CA GLN A 19 -11.87 22.30 10.55
C GLN A 19 -10.74 21.30 10.87
N LEU A 20 -10.98 19.99 10.67
CA LEU A 20 -9.99 18.93 10.91
C LEU A 20 -8.72 19.15 10.09
N LEU A 21 -8.90 19.47 8.81
CA LEU A 21 -7.82 19.66 7.85
C LEU A 21 -7.18 21.06 7.92
N ARG A 22 -7.76 21.97 8.72
CA ARG A 22 -7.35 23.38 8.83
C ARG A 22 -7.31 24.10 7.48
N VAL A 23 -8.31 23.86 6.64
CA VAL A 23 -8.50 24.52 5.34
C VAL A 23 -9.88 25.18 5.27
N SER A 24 -10.12 25.99 4.24
CA SER A 24 -11.44 26.57 4.04
C SER A 24 -12.46 25.52 3.57
N ARG A 25 -13.74 25.74 3.90
CA ARG A 25 -14.86 24.95 3.35
C ARG A 25 -14.82 24.91 1.81
N HIS A 26 -14.54 26.04 1.17
CA HIS A 26 -14.48 26.14 -0.28
C HIS A 26 -13.34 25.29 -0.87
N THR A 27 -12.23 25.15 -0.16
CA THR A 27 -11.12 24.27 -0.55
C THR A 27 -11.56 22.81 -0.61
N VAL A 28 -12.23 22.33 0.43
CA VAL A 28 -12.74 20.95 0.46
C VAL A 28 -13.80 20.73 -0.62
N GLN A 29 -14.66 21.71 -0.88
CA GLN A 29 -15.64 21.64 -1.95
C GLN A 29 -15.00 21.59 -3.36
N ALA A 30 -13.95 22.38 -3.57
CA ALA A 30 -13.17 22.34 -4.81
C ALA A 30 -12.53 20.98 -5.04
N TRP A 31 -12.02 20.34 -3.98
CA TRP A 31 -11.45 18.99 -4.05
C TRP A 31 -12.46 17.94 -4.51
N ILE A 32 -13.71 18.01 -4.08
CA ILE A 32 -14.76 17.04 -4.47
C ILE A 32 -15.19 17.22 -5.93
N SER A 33 -15.13 18.44 -6.47
CA SER A 33 -15.69 18.78 -7.78
C SER A 33 -14.79 18.34 -8.95
N PRO A 34 -15.23 17.42 -9.84
CA PRO A 34 -14.41 16.96 -10.97
C PRO A 34 -14.02 18.05 -11.96
N SER A 35 -14.79 19.13 -12.03
CA SER A 35 -14.52 20.30 -12.87
C SER A 35 -13.56 21.31 -12.24
N SER A 36 -13.13 21.10 -10.99
CA SER A 36 -12.23 22.02 -10.32
C SER A 36 -10.78 21.78 -10.74
N PRO A 37 -9.97 22.83 -10.98
CA PRO A 37 -8.53 22.67 -11.17
C PRO A 37 -7.83 22.10 -9.92
N ASN A 38 -8.47 22.15 -8.75
CA ASN A 38 -7.97 21.61 -7.49
C ASN A 38 -8.62 20.26 -7.15
N HIS A 39 -9.24 19.57 -8.11
CA HIS A 39 -9.92 18.30 -7.85
C HIS A 39 -8.97 17.28 -7.20
N ARG A 40 -9.41 16.68 -6.09
CA ARG A 40 -8.76 15.56 -5.42
C ARG A 40 -9.71 14.36 -5.48
N PRO A 41 -9.47 13.41 -6.40
CA PRO A 41 -10.36 12.27 -6.60
C PRO A 41 -10.66 11.49 -5.32
N GLU A 42 -9.72 11.45 -4.37
CA GLU A 42 -9.88 10.77 -3.09
C GLU A 42 -11.02 11.35 -2.23
N PHE A 43 -11.16 12.68 -2.14
CA PHE A 43 -12.27 13.33 -1.40
C PHE A 43 -13.62 13.10 -2.07
N ALA A 44 -13.65 13.08 -3.41
CA ALA A 44 -14.87 12.79 -4.15
C ALA A 44 -15.35 11.34 -3.97
N ILE A 45 -14.45 10.45 -3.57
CA ILE A 45 -14.75 9.04 -3.34
C ILE A 45 -15.17 8.82 -1.88
N MET A 46 -14.47 9.42 -0.91
CA MET A 46 -14.89 9.46 0.49
C MET A 46 -16.31 10.06 0.65
N ALA A 47 -16.62 11.14 -0.07
CA ALA A 47 -17.97 11.71 -0.03
C ALA A 47 -19.03 10.80 -0.64
N ARG A 48 -18.69 10.04 -1.69
CA ARG A 48 -19.61 9.04 -2.27
C ARG A 48 -19.84 7.88 -1.31
N HIS A 49 -18.83 7.47 -0.54
CA HIS A 49 -18.96 6.41 0.46
C HIS A 49 -19.96 6.77 1.56
N ALA A 50 -19.88 7.99 2.08
CA ALA A 50 -20.84 8.52 3.05
C ALA A 50 -22.28 8.67 2.48
N GLY A 51 -22.51 8.29 1.22
CA GLY A 51 -23.80 8.32 0.54
C GLY A 51 -24.26 9.73 0.14
N ARG A 52 -23.46 10.77 0.39
CA ARG A 52 -23.84 12.18 0.15
C ARG A 52 -22.64 13.02 -0.26
N LYS A 53 -22.79 13.84 -1.31
CA LYS A 53 -21.72 14.68 -1.91
C LYS A 53 -20.95 15.60 -0.95
N THR A 54 -21.43 15.85 0.26
CA THR A 54 -20.88 16.83 1.22
C THR A 54 -20.75 16.29 2.65
N VAL A 55 -20.83 14.97 2.81
CA VAL A 55 -20.68 14.28 4.09
C VAL A 55 -19.54 13.28 3.95
N PHE A 56 -18.83 12.99 5.02
CA PHE A 56 -17.65 12.12 5.05
C PHE A 56 -17.70 11.23 6.29
N ILE A 57 -16.98 10.13 6.26
CA ILE A 57 -16.73 9.32 7.46
C ILE A 57 -15.53 9.92 8.19
N ALA A 58 -15.66 10.18 9.50
CA ALA A 58 -14.63 10.84 10.30
C ALA A 58 -13.29 10.11 10.27
N ASP A 59 -13.33 8.78 10.33
CA ASP A 59 -12.15 7.94 10.37
C ASP A 59 -11.38 7.98 9.05
N GLU A 60 -12.07 8.03 7.91
CA GLU A 60 -11.42 8.17 6.60
C GLU A 60 -10.67 9.49 6.45
N VAL A 61 -11.27 10.60 6.91
CA VAL A 61 -10.67 11.92 6.86
C VAL A 61 -9.49 12.02 7.83
N THR A 62 -9.62 11.42 9.01
CA THR A 62 -8.56 11.35 10.02
C THR A 62 -7.38 10.52 9.53
N ALA A 63 -7.63 9.35 8.95
CA ALA A 63 -6.59 8.51 8.36
C ALA A 63 -5.83 9.25 7.25
N TRP A 64 -6.56 9.93 6.36
CA TRP A 64 -5.96 10.75 5.29
C TRP A 64 -5.08 11.88 5.82
N LEU A 65 -5.49 12.52 6.93
CA LEU A 65 -4.76 13.61 7.57
C LEU A 65 -3.49 13.11 8.28
N ASN A 66 -3.59 12.02 9.04
CA ASN A 66 -2.47 11.46 9.81
C ASN A 66 -1.33 11.05 8.88
N GLN A 67 -1.65 10.40 7.76
CA GLN A 67 -0.68 10.01 6.74
C GLN A 67 0.08 11.20 6.12
N ARG A 68 -0.60 12.35 5.94
CA ARG A 68 -0.01 13.55 5.32
C ARG A 68 0.74 14.45 6.28
N ARG A 69 0.45 14.37 7.58
CA ARG A 69 1.20 15.11 8.60
C ARG A 69 2.56 14.48 8.90
N GLY A 70 2.93 13.38 8.24
CA GLY A 70 4.06 12.55 8.66
C GLY A 70 3.89 12.09 10.12
N ALA A 71 2.65 12.11 10.62
CA ALA A 71 2.32 11.81 12.00
C ALA A 71 2.34 10.29 12.13
N VAL A 72 3.57 9.81 12.34
CA VAL A 72 3.94 8.50 12.85
C VAL A 72 3.58 7.38 11.87
N TYR A 73 4.61 6.65 11.42
CA TYR A 73 4.48 5.26 11.01
C TYR A 73 3.65 4.55 12.08
N SER A 74 2.35 4.41 11.84
CA SER A 74 1.37 4.44 12.92
C SER A 74 1.55 3.26 13.88
N ASP A 75 1.55 3.54 15.19
CA ASP A 75 1.36 2.53 16.26
C ASP A 75 -0.01 1.83 16.21
N ASN A 76 -0.82 2.10 15.17
CA ASN A 76 -2.12 1.51 14.95
C ASN A 76 -2.31 1.13 13.46
N PRO A 77 -2.21 -0.17 13.12
CA PRO A 77 -2.35 -0.70 11.75
C PRO A 77 -3.69 -0.38 11.06
N ALA A 78 -4.65 0.24 11.75
CA ALA A 78 -5.99 0.56 11.27
C ALA A 78 -6.10 1.84 10.41
N ALA A 79 -5.03 2.62 10.21
CA ALA A 79 -5.09 3.86 9.41
C ALA A 79 -5.00 3.62 7.88
N ARG A 80 -5.67 2.58 7.36
CA ARG A 80 -5.75 2.29 5.92
C ARG A 80 -6.98 2.96 5.33
N THR A 81 -6.95 3.20 4.02
CA THR A 81 -8.23 3.48 3.34
C THR A 81 -9.07 2.20 3.35
N THR A 82 -10.37 2.29 3.66
CA THR A 82 -11.31 1.15 3.57
C THR A 82 -11.31 0.49 2.17
N TYR A 83 -10.78 1.21 1.17
CA TYR A 83 -10.77 0.88 -0.25
C TYR A 83 -9.41 0.49 -0.81
N TRP A 84 -8.39 0.30 0.04
CA TRP A 84 -7.02 0.02 -0.41
C TRP A 84 -6.98 -1.15 -1.42
N ARG A 85 -7.84 -2.16 -1.24
CA ARG A 85 -7.91 -3.34 -2.11
C ARG A 85 -8.39 -3.00 -3.52
N GLU A 86 -9.44 -2.20 -3.65
CA GLU A 86 -9.94 -1.75 -4.96
C GLU A 86 -8.90 -0.89 -5.70
N ARG A 87 -8.19 -0.03 -4.96
CA ARG A 87 -7.09 0.78 -5.49
C ARG A 87 -5.92 -0.07 -5.94
N PHE A 88 -5.52 -1.04 -5.12
CA PHE A 88 -4.50 -2.01 -5.49
C PHE A 88 -4.89 -2.74 -6.76
N ILE A 89 -6.16 -3.19 -6.85
CA ILE A 89 -6.71 -3.85 -8.03
C ILE A 89 -6.60 -2.97 -9.27
N GLY A 90 -6.98 -1.70 -9.15
CA GLY A 90 -6.90 -0.70 -10.20
C GLY A 90 -5.47 -0.38 -10.69
N GLY A 91 -4.45 -0.76 -9.93
CA GLY A 91 -3.05 -0.60 -10.34
C GLY A 91 -2.50 -1.71 -11.23
N ARG A 92 -3.27 -2.79 -11.45
CA ARG A 92 -2.83 -3.90 -12.30
C ARG A 92 -2.59 -3.41 -13.72
N GLY A 93 -1.44 -3.77 -14.30
CA GLY A 93 -1.13 -3.42 -15.68
C GLY A 93 -0.83 -1.94 -15.93
N LEU A 94 -0.66 -1.12 -14.90
CA LEU A 94 -0.27 0.30 -15.04
C LEU A 94 1.00 0.52 -15.88
N LEU A 95 1.90 -0.47 -15.92
CA LEU A 95 3.16 -0.47 -16.66
C LEU A 95 3.19 -1.56 -17.75
N ARG A 96 2.03 -2.07 -18.15
CA ARG A 96 1.92 -3.07 -19.21
C ARG A 96 2.48 -2.52 -20.52
N GLY A 97 3.37 -3.28 -21.16
CA GLY A 97 4.06 -2.87 -22.38
C GLY A 97 5.22 -1.88 -22.17
N VAL A 98 5.39 -1.35 -20.95
CA VAL A 98 6.51 -0.45 -20.57
C VAL A 98 7.61 -1.23 -19.85
N LEU A 99 7.22 -2.19 -19.01
CA LEU A 99 8.13 -3.09 -18.32
C LEU A 99 7.83 -4.54 -18.68
N LYS A 100 8.89 -5.32 -18.96
CA LYS A 100 8.79 -6.78 -18.98
C LYS A 100 8.58 -7.24 -17.54
N ALA A 101 7.55 -8.04 -17.30
CA ALA A 101 7.36 -8.69 -16.01
C ALA A 101 8.59 -9.58 -15.69
N PRO A 102 9.00 -9.70 -14.42
CA PRO A 102 10.02 -10.65 -14.01
C PRO A 102 9.66 -12.07 -14.47
N GLU A 103 10.66 -12.83 -14.93
CA GLU A 103 10.45 -14.24 -15.28
C GLU A 103 10.20 -15.05 -14.00
N ARG A 104 9.12 -15.83 -14.00
CA ARG A 104 8.74 -16.67 -12.86
C ARG A 104 9.34 -18.05 -13.05
N GLU A 105 10.16 -18.49 -12.11
CA GLU A 105 10.39 -19.93 -11.95
C GLU A 105 9.14 -20.53 -11.31
N SER A 106 8.56 -21.52 -11.97
CA SER A 106 7.39 -22.25 -11.51
C SER A 106 7.69 -22.96 -10.19
N SER A 107 7.44 -22.27 -9.08
CA SER A 107 7.43 -22.88 -7.76
C SER A 107 5.97 -23.16 -7.37
N PRO A 108 5.63 -24.40 -6.95
CA PRO A 108 4.30 -24.68 -6.43
C PRO A 108 4.04 -23.77 -5.23
N LEU A 109 2.92 -23.03 -5.29
CA LEU A 109 2.47 -22.13 -4.23
C LEU A 109 2.48 -22.84 -2.88
N ARG A 110 3.38 -22.44 -1.99
CA ARG A 110 3.25 -22.70 -0.54
C ARG A 110 2.51 -21.51 0.07
N SER A 111 1.25 -21.29 -0.30
CA SER A 111 0.47 -20.19 0.29
C SER A 111 0.02 -20.57 1.71
N GLY A 112 0.92 -20.46 2.67
CA GLY A 112 0.63 -20.58 4.11
C GLY A 112 0.01 -19.31 4.71
N PHE A 113 -0.18 -18.25 3.90
CA PHE A 113 -0.71 -16.98 4.38
C PHE A 113 -2.18 -17.09 4.80
N ALA A 114 -2.40 -16.91 6.11
CA ALA A 114 -3.69 -17.06 6.78
C ALA A 114 -4.42 -15.73 7.03
N GLY A 115 -3.77 -14.58 6.85
CA GLY A 115 -4.34 -13.26 7.14
C GLY A 115 -3.30 -12.30 7.76
N GLY A 116 -3.71 -11.07 8.07
CA GLY A 116 -2.83 -10.00 8.56
C GLY A 116 -2.25 -9.10 7.47
N LEU A 117 -1.16 -8.41 7.81
CA LEU A 117 -0.44 -7.52 6.90
C LEU A 117 0.39 -8.30 5.88
N LEU A 118 0.22 -7.99 4.60
CA LEU A 118 0.95 -8.63 3.50
C LEU A 118 1.96 -7.65 2.91
N ALA A 119 3.24 -7.97 3.01
CA ALA A 119 4.30 -7.17 2.43
C ALA A 119 4.69 -7.67 1.03
N LEU A 120 4.97 -6.73 0.12
CA LEU A 120 5.33 -7.04 -1.26
C LEU A 120 6.77 -6.63 -1.56
N ASP A 121 7.53 -7.55 -2.12
CA ASP A 121 8.85 -7.29 -2.70
C ASP A 121 8.77 -6.71 -4.13
N ALA A 122 9.93 -6.37 -4.70
CA ALA A 122 10.07 -5.84 -6.05
C ALA A 122 9.48 -6.77 -7.13
N ALA A 123 9.74 -8.08 -7.07
CA ALA A 123 9.22 -9.01 -8.07
C ALA A 123 7.68 -9.05 -8.13
N PRO A 124 6.94 -9.30 -7.04
CA PRO A 124 5.48 -9.33 -7.08
C PRO A 124 4.85 -7.99 -7.47
N ILE A 125 5.37 -6.87 -6.98
CA ILE A 125 4.80 -5.56 -7.34
C ILE A 125 5.03 -5.24 -8.82
N LEU A 126 6.19 -5.61 -9.39
CA LEU A 126 6.45 -5.44 -10.83
C LEU A 126 5.59 -6.38 -11.68
N THR A 127 5.41 -7.63 -11.25
CA THR A 127 4.50 -8.56 -11.92
C THR A 127 3.08 -7.99 -11.94
N TRP A 128 2.60 -7.45 -10.82
CA TRP A 128 1.28 -6.81 -10.74
C TRP A 128 1.15 -5.63 -11.70
N LEU A 129 2.10 -4.69 -11.65
CA LEU A 129 2.11 -3.48 -12.45
C LEU A 129 2.27 -3.77 -13.95
N ALA A 130 2.96 -4.84 -14.33
CA ALA A 130 3.15 -5.23 -15.73
C ALA A 130 2.04 -6.15 -16.27
N ASP A 131 1.08 -6.57 -15.43
CA ASP A 131 0.10 -7.62 -15.77
C ASP A 131 0.77 -8.95 -16.15
N GLY A 132 1.80 -9.32 -15.40
CA GLY A 132 2.63 -10.50 -15.63
C GLY A 132 2.05 -11.80 -15.08
N GLU A 133 2.69 -12.91 -15.47
CA GLU A 133 2.38 -14.24 -14.95
C GLU A 133 2.63 -14.32 -13.44
N GLY A 134 1.63 -14.78 -12.67
CA GLY A 134 1.64 -14.74 -11.21
C GLY A 134 0.71 -13.70 -10.60
N SER A 135 0.17 -12.76 -11.38
CA SER A 135 -0.79 -11.77 -10.88
C SER A 135 -2.03 -12.40 -10.23
N ALA A 136 -2.55 -13.51 -10.79
CA ALA A 136 -3.71 -14.20 -10.22
C ALA A 136 -3.44 -14.78 -8.82
N ALA A 137 -2.26 -15.34 -8.60
CA ALA A 137 -1.87 -15.88 -7.31
C ALA A 137 -1.59 -14.77 -6.28
N LEU A 138 -0.97 -13.67 -6.72
CA LEU A 138 -0.84 -12.48 -5.88
C LEU A 138 -2.20 -11.93 -5.46
N LEU A 139 -3.18 -11.90 -6.36
CA LEU A 139 -4.54 -11.47 -6.05
C LEU A 139 -5.21 -12.34 -4.98
N VAL A 140 -4.98 -13.66 -4.98
CA VAL A 140 -5.48 -14.56 -3.93
C VAL A 140 -4.93 -14.17 -2.56
N MET A 141 -3.64 -13.84 -2.47
CA MET A 141 -3.02 -13.40 -1.20
C MET A 141 -3.56 -12.03 -0.77
N VAL A 142 -3.66 -11.08 -1.70
CA VAL A 142 -4.19 -9.74 -1.44
C VAL A 142 -5.65 -9.78 -0.95
N ASN A 143 -6.46 -10.69 -1.48
CA ASN A 143 -7.85 -10.85 -1.03
C ASN A 143 -7.97 -11.36 0.41
N ARG A 144 -6.96 -12.07 0.92
CA ARG A 144 -6.89 -12.54 2.31
C ARG A 144 -6.21 -11.54 3.24
N ALA A 145 -5.40 -10.65 2.69
CA ALA A 145 -4.67 -9.66 3.46
C ALA A 145 -5.64 -8.65 4.07
N GLU A 146 -5.36 -8.22 5.30
CA GLU A 146 -6.06 -7.11 5.93
C GLU A 146 -5.55 -5.78 5.37
N GLY A 147 -4.30 -5.74 4.91
CA GLY A 147 -3.62 -4.56 4.38
C GLY A 147 -2.30 -4.91 3.72
N LEU A 148 -1.74 -3.93 2.99
CA LEU A 148 -0.48 -4.09 2.28
C LEU A 148 0.60 -3.21 2.89
N VAL A 149 1.81 -3.74 2.97
CA VAL A 149 3.00 -3.02 3.42
C VAL A 149 4.00 -2.93 2.26
N LEU A 150 4.59 -1.76 2.09
CA LEU A 150 5.64 -1.51 1.11
C LEU A 150 6.80 -0.79 1.79
N SER A 151 8.02 -1.28 1.61
CA SER A 151 9.19 -0.60 2.19
C SER A 151 9.42 0.76 1.50
N VAL A 152 9.86 1.75 2.28
CA VAL A 152 10.27 3.06 1.75
C VAL A 152 11.41 2.92 0.73
N PRO A 153 12.45 2.08 0.94
CA PRO A 153 13.46 1.82 -0.09
C PRO A 153 12.88 1.32 -1.41
N LEU A 154 11.92 0.39 -1.38
CA LEU A 154 11.28 -0.13 -2.59
C LEU A 154 10.39 0.91 -3.26
N ALA A 155 9.62 1.68 -2.48
CA ALA A 155 8.83 2.78 -3.00
C ALA A 155 9.72 3.80 -3.75
N LEU A 156 10.86 4.19 -3.15
CA LEU A 156 11.84 5.08 -3.79
C LEU A 156 12.40 4.45 -5.07
N TRP A 157 12.80 3.17 -5.02
CA TRP A 157 13.33 2.44 -6.17
C TRP A 157 12.35 2.43 -7.34
N LEU A 158 11.06 2.14 -7.08
CA LEU A 158 9.99 2.15 -8.09
C LEU A 158 9.81 3.53 -8.72
N LEU A 159 9.70 4.58 -7.89
CA LEU A 159 9.48 5.94 -8.36
C LEU A 159 10.66 6.44 -9.20
N ARG A 160 11.89 6.19 -8.77
CA ARG A 160 13.10 6.56 -9.53
C ARG A 160 13.17 5.87 -10.89
N ARG A 161 12.69 4.62 -10.96
CA ARG A 161 12.62 3.87 -12.22
C ARG A 161 11.58 4.47 -13.17
N ALA A 162 10.42 4.86 -12.65
CA ALA A 162 9.36 5.46 -13.47
C ALA A 162 9.65 6.89 -13.95
N VAL A 163 10.49 7.67 -13.25
CA VAL A 163 10.97 8.98 -13.75
C VAL A 163 11.64 8.84 -15.13
N ARG A 164 12.26 7.70 -15.42
CA ARG A 164 12.91 7.42 -16.70
C ARG A 164 11.94 7.04 -17.83
N SER A 165 10.64 6.94 -17.55
CA SER A 165 9.58 6.57 -18.49
C SER A 165 8.47 7.62 -18.49
N PRO A 166 8.66 8.73 -19.25
CA PRO A 166 7.69 9.82 -19.31
C PRO A 166 6.31 9.30 -19.77
N GLY A 167 5.26 9.62 -19.02
CA GLY A 167 3.87 9.19 -19.30
C GLY A 167 3.23 8.32 -18.22
N HIS A 168 4.03 7.56 -17.46
CA HIS A 168 3.51 6.65 -16.43
C HIS A 168 3.91 7.04 -15.00
N TYR A 169 4.81 8.02 -14.85
CA TYR A 169 5.30 8.48 -13.55
C TYR A 169 4.18 9.01 -12.64
N SER A 170 3.25 9.83 -13.16
CA SER A 170 2.14 10.36 -12.36
C SER A 170 1.25 9.23 -11.84
N ALA A 171 0.86 8.30 -12.71
CA ALA A 171 0.04 7.17 -12.34
C ALA A 171 0.72 6.25 -11.31
N LEU A 172 2.02 5.95 -11.49
CA LEU A 172 2.76 5.15 -10.52
C LEU A 172 2.96 5.89 -9.20
N ARG A 173 3.26 7.19 -9.24
CA ARG A 173 3.38 8.01 -8.04
C ARG A 173 2.07 8.02 -7.26
N ASP A 174 0.94 8.16 -7.95
CA ASP A 174 -0.36 8.17 -7.30
C ASP A 174 -0.68 6.80 -6.69
N PHE A 175 -0.39 5.71 -7.41
CA PHE A 175 -0.53 4.35 -6.92
C PHE A 175 0.31 4.09 -5.66
N VAL A 176 1.58 4.49 -5.66
CA VAL A 176 2.51 4.23 -4.54
C VAL A 176 2.25 5.16 -3.35
N LEU A 177 1.99 6.45 -3.59
CA LEU A 177 2.00 7.49 -2.53
C LEU A 177 0.65 8.16 -2.27
N ALA A 178 -0.21 8.34 -3.28
CA ALA A 178 -1.39 9.21 -3.15
C ALA A 178 -2.67 8.44 -2.78
N GLN A 179 -2.79 7.21 -3.27
CA GLN A 179 -3.99 6.38 -3.13
C GLN A 179 -4.05 5.64 -1.79
N ASN A 180 -3.03 5.77 -0.93
CA ASN A 180 -2.99 5.17 0.41
C ASN A 180 -3.27 3.66 0.39
N ILE A 181 -2.65 2.98 -0.57
CA ILE A 181 -2.77 1.53 -0.79
C ILE A 181 -1.90 0.77 0.20
N PHE A 182 -0.71 1.33 0.47
CA PHE A 182 0.33 0.71 1.26
C PHE A 182 0.55 1.46 2.56
N GLU A 183 0.82 0.72 3.62
CA GLU A 183 1.58 1.20 4.75
C GLU A 183 3.06 1.26 4.36
N LEU A 184 3.67 2.44 4.44
CA LEU A 184 5.06 2.63 4.05
C LEU A 184 5.98 2.34 5.24
N ALA A 185 6.77 1.27 5.14
CA ALA A 185 7.66 0.83 6.21
C ALA A 185 9.06 1.49 6.10
N PRO A 186 9.53 2.21 7.14
CA PRO A 186 10.82 2.90 7.09
C PRO A 186 12.00 1.93 7.24
N LEU A 187 13.18 2.38 6.79
CA LEU A 187 14.45 1.76 7.15
C LEU A 187 14.95 2.38 8.45
N ASN A 188 14.60 1.75 9.57
CA ASN A 188 14.96 2.14 10.94
C ASN A 188 16.12 1.27 11.48
N GLU A 189 16.55 1.55 12.72
CA GLU A 189 17.63 0.82 13.39
C GLU A 189 17.32 -0.67 13.50
N GLU A 190 16.09 -1.02 13.86
CA GLU A 190 15.66 -2.41 14.00
C GLU A 190 15.74 -3.18 12.67
N ALA A 191 15.35 -2.54 11.56
CA ALA A 191 15.47 -3.14 10.24
C ALA A 191 16.94 -3.33 9.82
N LEU A 192 17.83 -2.42 10.22
CA LEU A 192 19.26 -2.54 9.97
C LEU A 192 19.88 -3.69 10.77
N THR A 193 19.58 -3.78 12.08
CA THR A 193 20.05 -4.89 12.92
C THR A 193 19.57 -6.24 12.39
N ARG A 194 18.30 -6.36 12.00
CA ARG A 194 17.78 -7.60 11.37
C ARG A 194 18.53 -7.96 10.09
N ALA A 195 18.97 -6.98 9.31
CA ALA A 195 19.68 -7.24 8.07
C ALA A 195 21.06 -7.88 8.31
N GLU A 196 21.72 -7.59 9.43
CA GLU A 196 23.02 -8.17 9.80
C GLU A 196 22.93 -9.68 10.09
N ASP A 197 21.78 -10.16 10.58
CA ASP A 197 21.54 -11.57 10.91
C ASP A 197 21.18 -12.43 9.69
N LEU A 198 20.95 -11.81 8.53
CA LEU A 198 20.48 -12.49 7.32
C LEU A 198 21.63 -12.82 6.35
N PRO A 199 21.47 -13.85 5.50
CA PRO A 199 22.50 -14.21 4.53
C PRO A 199 22.91 -13.06 3.60
N ALA A 200 24.21 -12.78 3.52
CA ALA A 200 24.78 -11.74 2.64
C ALA A 200 24.52 -11.96 1.14
N ALA A 201 24.02 -13.13 0.74
CA ALA A 201 23.69 -13.44 -0.65
C ALA A 201 22.29 -12.92 -1.08
N ILE A 202 21.47 -12.40 -0.16
CA ILE A 202 20.17 -11.80 -0.49
C ILE A 202 20.39 -10.52 -1.29
N GLY A 203 19.57 -10.27 -2.31
CA GLY A 203 19.65 -9.03 -3.08
C GLY A 203 19.35 -7.80 -2.21
N GLU A 204 20.15 -6.74 -2.34
CA GLU A 204 20.10 -5.55 -1.47
C GLU A 204 18.68 -4.97 -1.30
N ILE A 205 17.96 -4.79 -2.41
CA ILE A 205 16.60 -4.23 -2.36
C ILE A 205 15.61 -5.17 -1.66
N SER A 206 15.75 -6.48 -1.87
CA SER A 206 14.91 -7.50 -1.25
C SER A 206 15.20 -7.60 0.25
N LEU A 207 16.47 -7.52 0.64
CA LEU A 207 16.92 -7.51 2.04
C LEU A 207 16.34 -6.31 2.79
N GLN A 208 16.57 -5.10 2.28
CA GLN A 208 16.04 -3.86 2.86
C GLN A 208 14.51 -3.92 2.94
N SER A 209 13.85 -4.40 1.88
CA SER A 209 12.39 -4.48 1.85
C SER A 209 11.82 -5.48 2.83
N TYR A 210 12.43 -6.65 2.93
CA TYR A 210 12.06 -7.67 3.90
C TYR A 210 12.17 -7.10 5.31
N CYS A 211 13.33 -6.56 5.69
CA CYS A 211 13.55 -6.07 7.05
C CYS A 211 12.60 -4.95 7.44
N CYS A 212 12.45 -3.91 6.60
CA CYS A 212 11.54 -2.80 6.88
C CYS A 212 10.11 -3.31 7.09
N CYS A 213 9.61 -4.15 6.19
CA CYS A 213 8.24 -4.63 6.23
C CYS A 213 7.96 -5.51 7.45
N LEU A 214 8.94 -6.33 7.87
CA LEU A 214 8.78 -7.18 9.05
C LEU A 214 8.78 -6.37 10.35
N GLU A 215 9.62 -5.34 10.45
CA GLU A 215 9.56 -4.41 11.59
C GLU A 215 8.26 -3.60 11.63
N ALA A 216 7.64 -3.36 10.48
CA ALA A 216 6.29 -2.79 10.40
C ALA A 216 5.16 -3.81 10.68
N GLY A 217 5.49 -5.02 11.14
CA GLY A 217 4.49 -6.02 11.56
C GLY A 217 3.86 -6.82 10.42
N ALA A 218 4.49 -6.90 9.25
CA ALA A 218 4.01 -7.77 8.17
C ALA A 218 3.99 -9.24 8.61
N ALA A 219 2.83 -9.89 8.46
CA ALA A 219 2.67 -11.30 8.78
C ALA A 219 3.34 -12.21 7.74
N THR A 220 3.45 -11.75 6.50
CA THR A 220 4.15 -12.47 5.43
C THR A 220 4.74 -11.50 4.40
N PHE A 221 5.96 -11.79 3.96
CA PHE A 221 6.65 -11.09 2.88
C PHE A 221 6.64 -11.90 1.59
N VAL A 222 5.99 -11.38 0.56
CA VAL A 222 5.87 -12.02 -0.76
C VAL A 222 7.06 -11.65 -1.61
N THR A 223 7.81 -12.62 -2.10
CA THR A 223 9.07 -12.40 -2.85
C THR A 223 9.33 -13.48 -3.90
N ALA A 224 10.23 -13.17 -4.84
CA ALA A 224 10.85 -14.14 -5.75
C ALA A 224 12.35 -14.34 -5.44
N ASP A 225 12.89 -13.71 -4.40
CA ASP A 225 14.29 -13.88 -3.99
C ASP A 225 14.49 -15.30 -3.45
N ARG A 226 15.33 -16.08 -4.15
CA ARG A 226 15.55 -17.49 -3.83
C ARG A 226 16.24 -17.70 -2.51
N VAL A 227 17.08 -16.76 -2.07
CA VAL A 227 17.82 -16.87 -0.82
C VAL A 227 16.84 -16.69 0.33
N LEU A 228 15.98 -15.67 0.27
CA LEU A 228 14.90 -15.49 1.25
C LEU A 228 13.98 -16.73 1.29
N LEU A 229 13.48 -17.19 0.13
CA LEU A 229 12.56 -18.34 0.05
C LEU A 229 13.14 -19.66 0.56
N LYS A 230 14.47 -19.84 0.48
CA LYS A 230 15.16 -21.04 0.96
C LYS A 230 15.62 -20.94 2.42
N THR A 231 15.61 -19.73 3.00
CA THR A 231 16.06 -19.53 4.37
C THR A 231 14.97 -20.02 5.34
N PRO A 232 15.24 -21.04 6.17
CA PRO A 232 14.23 -21.62 7.05
C PRO A 232 13.75 -20.63 8.13
N GLY A 233 12.46 -20.69 8.46
CA GLY A 233 11.88 -19.91 9.56
C GLY A 233 11.53 -18.46 9.21
N LEU A 234 11.88 -17.96 8.02
CA LEU A 234 11.45 -16.64 7.59
C LEU A 234 9.96 -16.66 7.19
N PRO A 235 9.15 -15.67 7.60
CA PRO A 235 7.76 -15.50 7.16
C PRO A 235 7.68 -14.97 5.72
N VAL A 236 8.15 -15.79 4.78
CA VAL A 236 8.19 -15.47 3.35
C VAL A 236 7.31 -16.42 2.55
N SER A 237 6.76 -15.92 1.43
CA SER A 237 5.98 -16.72 0.49
C SER A 237 6.36 -16.39 -0.95
N SER A 238 6.34 -17.41 -1.80
CA SER A 238 6.25 -17.19 -3.24
C SER A 238 4.82 -16.78 -3.62
N PHE A 239 4.68 -16.24 -4.83
CA PHE A 239 3.41 -15.88 -5.47
C PHE A 239 3.39 -16.45 -6.88
#